data_AF-A0A6P2A0C0-F1
#
_entry.id   AF-A0A6P2A0C0-F1
#
_cell.length_a   1.000
_cell.length_b   1.000
_cell.length_c   1.000
_cell.angle_alpha   90.00
_cell.angle_beta   90.00
_cell.angle_gamma   90.00
#
_symmetry.space_group_name_H-M   'P 1'
#
loop_
_entity.id
_entity.type
_entity.pdbx_description
1 polymer ?
#
loop_
_entity_poly.entity_id
_entity_poly.type
_entity_poly.pdbx_seq_one_letter_code
_entity_poly.pdbx_strand_id
1 'polypeptide(L)'
;KLAELTCFEQEPDGVYSCRQMVENDLAAEQAILNVIRRQASQAESLGDRGTRYLYEQILLKTEERAYHLAHFLAKDSLTLGFVQPAQN
;
A
#
# COMPACT_ATOMS: atom_id res chain seq x y z
N LYS A 1 -19.86 -10.16 -8.31
CA LYS A 1 -20.44 -8.86 -7.90
C LYS A 1 -19.47 -8.01 -7.08
N LEU A 2 -19.02 -8.37 -5.87
CA LEU A 2 -18.06 -7.50 -5.15
C LEU A 2 -16.71 -7.33 -5.89
N ALA A 3 -16.21 -8.41 -6.50
CA ALA A 3 -15.01 -8.36 -7.35
C ALA A 3 -15.17 -7.49 -8.62
N GLU A 4 -16.38 -7.12 -9.03
CA GLU A 4 -16.57 -6.19 -10.17
C GLU A 4 -16.44 -4.72 -9.75
N LEU A 5 -16.51 -4.45 -8.44
CA LEU A 5 -16.46 -3.11 -7.86
C LEU A 5 -15.09 -2.77 -7.23
N THR A 6 -14.15 -3.71 -7.24
CA THR A 6 -12.81 -3.49 -6.66
C THR A 6 -11.94 -2.66 -7.60
N CYS A 7 -10.90 -2.04 -7.03
CA CYS A 7 -9.92 -1.23 -7.75
C CYS A 7 -8.56 -1.91 -7.93
N PHE A 8 -8.43 -3.16 -7.48
CA PHE A 8 -7.23 -3.98 -7.56
C PHE A 8 -7.61 -5.43 -7.90
N GLU A 9 -6.64 -6.22 -8.38
CA GLU A 9 -6.86 -7.62 -8.72
C GLU A 9 -7.09 -8.47 -7.47
N GLN A 10 -8.17 -9.24 -7.45
CA GLN A 10 -8.44 -10.17 -6.37
C GLN A 10 -7.56 -11.40 -6.51
N GLU A 11 -6.97 -11.84 -5.41
CA GLU A 11 -6.19 -13.06 -5.39
C GLU A 11 -7.10 -14.29 -5.60
N PRO A 12 -6.69 -15.26 -6.43
CA PRO A 12 -7.35 -16.55 -6.51
C PRO A 12 -7.18 -17.35 -5.22
N ASP A 13 -8.07 -18.32 -5.01
CA ASP A 13 -7.94 -19.27 -3.90
C ASP A 13 -6.59 -19.99 -3.96
N GLY A 14 -5.85 -20.00 -2.85
CA GLY A 14 -4.54 -20.61 -2.80
C GLY A 14 -3.72 -20.19 -1.59
N VAL A 15 -2.41 -20.41 -1.69
CA VAL A 15 -1.44 -20.04 -0.65
C VAL A 15 -0.28 -19.32 -1.33
N TYR A 16 0.12 -18.20 -0.74
CA TYR A 16 1.27 -17.41 -1.16
C TYR A 16 2.37 -17.45 -0.10
N SER A 17 3.60 -17.17 -0.51
CA SER A 17 4.65 -16.86 0.46
C SER A 17 4.30 -15.56 1.19
N CYS A 18 4.71 -15.41 2.45
CA CYS A 18 4.45 -14.18 3.21
C CYS A 18 4.92 -12.92 2.48
N ARG A 19 6.07 -12.99 1.79
CA ARG A 19 6.59 -11.86 1.00
C ARG A 19 5.66 -11.50 -0.16
N GLN A 20 5.19 -12.50 -0.91
CA GLN A 20 4.26 -12.26 -2.02
C GLN A 20 2.92 -11.69 -1.54
N MET A 21 2.40 -12.18 -0.40
CA MET A 21 1.18 -11.62 0.20
C MET A 21 1.35 -10.12 0.50
N VAL A 22 2.46 -9.75 1.15
CA VAL A 22 2.74 -8.35 1.49
C VAL A 22 2.96 -7.47 0.25
N GLU A 23 3.54 -8.02 -0.82
CA GLU A 23 3.66 -7.33 -2.13
C GLU A 23 2.30 -7.06 -2.76
N ASN A 24 1.41 -8.05 -2.72
CA ASN A 24 0.06 -7.93 -3.23
C ASN A 24 -0.76 -6.94 -2.40
N ASP A 25 -0.67 -7.01 -1.07
CA ASP A 25 -1.30 -6.06 -0.15
C ASP A 25 -0.81 -4.63 -0.42
N LEU A 26 0.49 -4.44 -0.64
CA LEU A 26 1.05 -3.12 -0.96
C LEU A 26 0.47 -2.58 -2.28
N ALA A 27 0.39 -3.43 -3.31
CA ALA A 27 -0.20 -3.05 -4.58
C ALA A 27 -1.69 -2.68 -4.44
N ALA A 28 -2.44 -3.43 -3.64
CA ALA A 28 -3.85 -3.15 -3.36
C ALA A 28 -4.02 -1.81 -2.62
N GLU A 29 -3.25 -1.56 -1.55
CA GLU A 29 -3.29 -0.29 -0.82
C GLU A 29 -2.94 0.90 -1.74
N GLN A 30 -1.96 0.75 -2.63
CA GLN A 30 -1.61 1.79 -3.61
C GLN A 30 -2.75 2.07 -4.60
N ALA A 31 -3.45 1.04 -5.07
CA ALA A 31 -4.63 1.22 -5.92
C ALA A 31 -5.76 1.95 -5.17
N ILE A 32 -6.00 1.59 -3.90
CA ILE A 32 -6.98 2.25 -3.03
C ILE A 32 -6.62 3.72 -2.81
N LEU A 33 -5.35 4.04 -2.55
CA LEU A 33 -4.87 5.43 -2.41
C LEU A 33 -5.20 6.28 -3.63
N ASN A 34 -4.99 5.74 -4.84
CA ASN A 34 -5.32 6.44 -6.08
C ASN A 34 -6.81 6.76 -6.19
N VAL A 35 -7.67 5.82 -5.78
CA VAL A 35 -9.13 6.04 -5.75
C VAL A 35 -9.50 7.10 -4.73
N ILE A 36 -9.03 6.99 -3.48
CA ILE A 36 -9.38 7.93 -2.41
C ILE A 36 -8.94 9.35 -2.76
N ARG A 37 -7.72 9.54 -3.29
CA ARG A 37 -7.23 10.87 -3.71
C ARG A 37 -8.12 11.49 -4.79
N ARG A 38 -8.55 10.70 -5.78
CA ARG A 38 -9.48 11.17 -6.82
C ARG A 38 -10.83 11.55 -6.24
N GLN A 39 -11.39 10.72 -5.35
CA GLN A 39 -12.69 10.98 -4.73
C GLN A 39 -12.66 12.20 -3.78
N ALA A 40 -11.58 12.38 -3.03
CA ALA A 40 -11.36 13.57 -2.20
C ALA A 40 -11.34 14.84 -3.05
N SER A 41 -10.60 14.84 -4.16
CA SER A 41 -10.55 15.96 -5.11
C SER A 41 -11.92 16.24 -5.73
N GLN A 42 -12.69 15.19 -6.07
CA GLN A 42 -14.04 15.34 -6.57
C GLN A 42 -14.98 15.96 -5.52
N ALA A 43 -14.96 15.47 -4.29
CA ALA A 43 -15.77 16.03 -3.19
C ALA A 43 -15.44 17.51 -2.94
N GLU A 44 -14.16 17.88 -2.97
CA GLU A 44 -13.71 19.27 -2.89
C GLU A 44 -14.28 20.13 -4.03
N SER A 45 -14.23 19.63 -5.28
CA SER A 45 -14.75 20.37 -6.45
C SER A 45 -16.25 20.65 -6.38
N LEU A 46 -17.00 19.80 -5.67
CA LEU A 46 -18.44 19.95 -5.43
C LEU A 46 -18.77 20.79 -4.20
N GLY A 47 -17.75 21.22 -3.45
CA GLY A 47 -17.91 21.97 -2.20
C GLY A 47 -18.32 21.13 -0.99
N ASP A 48 -18.32 19.80 -1.10
CA ASP A 48 -18.66 18.89 0.00
C ASP A 48 -17.47 18.69 0.93
N ARG A 49 -17.36 19.58 1.92
CA ARG A 49 -16.29 19.56 2.93
C ARG A 49 -16.40 18.38 3.90
N GLY A 50 -17.61 17.91 4.17
CA GLY A 50 -17.84 16.80 5.10
C GLY A 50 -17.28 15.50 4.53
N THR A 51 -17.65 15.20 3.28
CA THR A 51 -17.16 14.01 2.59
C THR A 51 -15.66 14.07 2.34
N ARG A 52 -15.13 15.25 1.94
CA ARG A 52 -13.68 15.44 1.81
C ARG A 52 -12.93 15.09 3.11
N TYR A 53 -13.40 15.61 4.25
CA TYR A 53 -12.78 15.34 5.54
C TYR A 53 -12.75 13.84 5.85
N LEU A 54 -13.85 13.12 5.60
CA LEU A 54 -13.89 11.67 5.77
C LEU A 54 -12.88 10.96 4.87
N TYR A 55 -12.77 11.36 3.59
CA TYR A 55 -11.77 10.80 2.69
C TYR A 55 -10.33 11.07 3.16
N GLU A 56 -10.04 12.25 3.70
CA GLU A 56 -8.70 12.58 4.24
C GLU A 56 -8.35 11.70 5.46
N GLN A 57 -9.31 11.41 6.34
CA GLN A 57 -9.09 10.48 7.46
C GLN A 57 -8.80 9.06 6.98
N ILE A 58 -9.56 8.57 5.99
CA ILE A 58 -9.33 7.25 5.39
C ILE A 58 -7.99 7.23 4.65
N LEU A 59 -7.65 8.31 3.94
CA LEU A 59 -6.41 8.46 3.20
C LEU A 59 -5.21 8.32 4.12
N LEU A 60 -5.17 9.06 5.24
CA LEU A 60 -4.08 9.00 6.21
C LEU A 60 -3.83 7.57 6.70
N LYS A 61 -4.90 6.84 7.06
CA LYS A 61 -4.78 5.45 7.54
C LYS A 61 -4.34 4.48 6.45
N THR A 62 -4.72 4.75 5.20
CA THR A 62 -4.32 3.94 4.05
C THR A 62 -2.85 4.19 3.70
N GLU A 63 -2.38 5.44 3.81
CA GLU A 63 -0.97 5.79 3.61
C GLU A 63 -0.08 5.18 4.70
N GLU A 64 -0.53 5.18 5.97
CA GLU A 64 0.17 4.49 7.06
C GLU A 64 0.32 2.99 6.76
N ARG A 65 -0.75 2.30 6.31
CA ARG A 65 -0.68 0.86 5.96
C ARG A 65 0.27 0.61 4.80
N ALA A 66 0.16 1.38 3.71
CA ALA A 66 1.06 1.27 2.56
C ALA A 66 2.52 1.50 2.96
N TYR A 67 2.78 2.47 3.84
CA TYR A 67 4.12 2.72 4.40
C TYR A 67 4.65 1.51 5.17
N HIS A 68 3.84 0.92 6.05
CA HIS A 68 4.26 -0.25 6.82
C HIS A 68 4.54 -1.46 5.93
N LEU A 69 3.69 -1.73 4.93
CA LEU A 69 3.91 -2.82 3.96
C LEU A 69 5.20 -2.59 3.17
N ALA A 70 5.41 -1.36 2.66
CA ALA A 70 6.64 -1.00 1.96
C ALA A 70 7.88 -1.14 2.86
N HIS A 71 7.77 -0.78 4.15
CA HIS A 71 8.85 -0.95 5.12
C HIS A 71 9.19 -2.43 5.33
N PHE A 72 8.20 -3.32 5.45
CA PHE A 72 8.44 -4.77 5.56
C PHE A 72 9.08 -5.39 4.31
N LEU A 73 8.80 -4.82 3.13
CA LEU A 73 9.39 -5.28 1.86
C LEU A 73 10.76 -4.68 1.59
N ALA A 74 11.16 -3.64 2.31
CA ALA A 74 12.48 -3.05 2.18
C ALA A 74 13.55 -4.13 2.33
N LYS A 75 14.63 -3.98 1.57
CA LYS A 75 15.75 -4.92 1.68
C LYS A 75 16.29 -4.87 3.10
N ASP A 76 16.39 -6.05 3.73
CA ASP A 76 17.13 -6.20 4.97
C ASP A 76 18.58 -5.83 4.70
N SER A 77 18.96 -4.63 5.11
CA SER A 77 20.34 -4.18 5.14
C SER A 77 21.05 -4.91 6.28
N LEU A 78 21.43 -6.17 6.06
CA LEU A 78 22.60 -6.71 6.73
C LEU A 78 23.82 -6.12 6.03
N THR A 79 24.21 -4.89 6.41
CA THR A 79 25.60 -4.48 6.25
C THR A 79 26.41 -5.47 7.07
N LEU A 80 26.90 -6.54 6.41
CA LEU A 80 27.96 -7.38 6.93
C LEU A 80 29.15 -6.47 7.16
N GLY A 81 29.26 -5.88 8.35
CA GLY A 81 30.29 -4.91 8.70
C GLY A 81 31.73 -5.45 8.63
N PHE A 82 31.95 -6.69 8.19
CA PHE A 82 33.25 -7.37 8.28
C PHE A 82 33.50 -8.43 7.19
N VAL A 83 33.03 -8.28 5.95
CA VAL A 83 33.65 -9.03 4.83
C VAL A 83 34.84 -8.23 4.30
N GLN A 84 35.89 -8.15 5.12
CA GLN A 84 37.23 -7.87 4.63
C GLN A 84 37.89 -9.24 4.42
N PRO A 85 38.18 -9.66 3.19
CA PRO A 85 38.99 -10.86 2.98
C PRO A 85 40.37 -10.56 3.56
N ALA A 86 40.82 -11.36 4.53
CA ALA A 86 42.22 -11.38 4.91
C ALA A 86 43.02 -11.72 3.64
N GLN A 87 43.71 -10.72 3.09
CA GLN A 87 44.60 -10.90 1.96
C GLN A 87 45.86 -11.62 2.45
N ASN A 88 46.08 -12.81 1.88
CA ASN A 88 47.32 -13.58 1.74
C ASN A 88 48.11 -13.94 3.00
#